data_AF-A0A258HNB4-F1
#
_entry.id   AF-A0A258HNB4-F1
#
_cell.length_a   1.000
_cell.length_b   1.000
_cell.length_c   1.000
_cell.angle_alpha   90.00
_cell.angle_beta   90.00
_cell.angle_gamma   90.00
#
_symmetry.space_group_name_H-M   'P 1'
#
loop_
_entity.id
_entity.type
_entity.pdbx_description
1 polymer ?
#
loop_
_entity_poly.entity_id
_entity_poly.type
_entity_poly.pdbx_seq_one_letter_code
_entity_poly.pdbx_strand_id
1 'polypeptide(L)'
;MSAPADLNAELSAVITTPTVRRAVRRSLYWAVAIAGLLVLGAITIALNGATREAERWGAEESAPAGSRAVVEVLRDAGIEVVVVGRLDDALTAAETSGTTLFVGDTRAILDAERWPRLLGVADHLVIAEPSQPALDALRIDALTAAPLTEGRDAIELEAGCSVPAAQRAESIRATGIGYSTLDGEACFDAGETGAGLVRLDVDGRQVSVLGAGSVLQNGEITRAGNAALALGLLGEHPTLVWYQPTPADLTAPTAAELTPDWVNPVAWLAVLAGLAAAFWRGRRFGPVVIENLPVVVKTTETMEGRARLYAREGSRLRALDALRVGTLRRIADGLALGRGAGVDDIVSAVAGITGRDPAALRTLLIDLEPANDRELVELSDRLLELEAHIARRVGLDDLAPTAPPPAPTGRMDA
;
A
#
# COMPACT_ATOMS: atom_id res chain seq x y z
N MET A 1 -2.57 -71.97 21.98
CA MET A 1 -2.91 -70.97 23.03
C MET A 1 -1.85 -69.88 22.93
N SER A 2 -2.11 -68.88 22.11
CA SER A 2 -2.76 -67.61 22.47
C SER A 2 -1.73 -66.59 22.96
N ALA A 3 -1.33 -65.73 22.03
CA ALA A 3 -0.91 -64.35 22.26
C ALA A 3 -2.07 -63.54 22.93
N PRO A 4 -1.96 -62.23 23.28
CA PRO A 4 -0.87 -61.29 22.96
C PRO A 4 -0.54 -60.31 24.11
N ALA A 5 0.50 -59.47 23.95
CA ALA A 5 0.46 -58.05 24.33
C ALA A 5 1.84 -57.38 24.12
N ASP A 6 2.26 -57.24 22.86
CA ASP A 6 3.26 -56.21 22.51
C ASP A 6 2.76 -55.27 21.39
N LEU A 7 1.43 -55.19 21.22
CA LEU A 7 0.81 -54.24 20.28
C LEU A 7 0.75 -52.79 20.84
N ASN A 8 0.86 -52.61 22.17
CA ASN A 8 0.75 -51.29 22.79
C ASN A 8 2.05 -50.47 22.69
N ALA A 9 3.20 -51.14 22.52
CA ALA A 9 4.49 -50.47 22.38
C ALA A 9 4.68 -49.85 20.97
N GLU A 10 4.14 -50.48 19.92
CA GLU A 10 4.23 -49.97 18.54
C GLU A 10 3.18 -48.89 18.19
N LEU A 11 2.07 -48.77 18.94
CA LEU A 11 1.04 -47.77 18.66
C LEU A 11 1.21 -46.41 19.36
N SER A 12 2.24 -46.23 20.18
CA SER A 12 2.48 -44.95 20.85
C SER A 12 3.21 -43.95 19.95
N ALA A 13 2.74 -43.80 18.71
CA ALA A 13 2.98 -42.59 17.94
C ALA A 13 2.16 -41.48 18.63
N VAL A 14 2.80 -40.76 19.56
CA VAL A 14 2.25 -39.54 20.14
C VAL A 14 2.01 -38.56 18.99
N ILE A 15 0.77 -38.52 18.50
CA ILE A 15 0.30 -37.52 17.56
C ILE A 15 0.38 -36.20 18.31
N THR A 16 1.50 -35.50 18.13
CA THR A 16 1.68 -34.16 18.63
C THR A 16 0.91 -33.25 17.70
N THR A 17 -0.40 -33.10 17.92
CA THR A 17 -1.19 -32.11 17.19
C THR A 17 -0.59 -30.73 17.51
N PRO A 18 -0.02 -30.02 16.53
CA PRO A 18 0.54 -28.70 16.79
C PRO A 18 -0.61 -27.81 17.23
N THR A 19 -0.52 -27.27 18.45
CA THR A 19 -1.53 -26.34 18.96
C THR A 19 -1.74 -25.20 17.98
N VAL A 20 -3.01 -24.89 17.67
CA VAL A 20 -3.45 -23.86 16.70
C VAL A 20 -2.67 -22.54 16.87
N ARG A 21 -2.34 -22.18 18.10
CA ARG A 21 -1.56 -20.99 18.46
C ARG A 21 -0.14 -20.96 17.87
N ARG A 22 0.52 -22.11 17.71
CA ARG A 22 1.88 -22.23 17.14
C ARG A 22 1.86 -22.18 15.60
N ALA A 23 0.78 -22.67 14.99
CA ALA A 23 0.52 -22.55 13.56
C ALA A 23 0.14 -21.11 13.16
N VAL A 24 -0.71 -20.44 13.95
CA VAL A 24 -1.11 -19.04 13.74
C VAL A 24 0.08 -18.09 13.80
N ARG A 25 0.97 -18.24 14.78
CA ARG A 25 2.21 -17.42 14.87
C ARG A 25 3.19 -17.66 13.71
N ARG A 26 3.18 -18.84 13.09
CA ARG A 26 4.02 -19.16 11.91
C ARG A 26 3.41 -18.60 10.62
N SER A 27 2.08 -18.55 10.53
CA SER A 27 1.32 -17.94 9.42
C SER A 27 1.41 -16.41 9.44
N LEU A 28 1.45 -15.79 10.63
CA LEU A 28 1.44 -14.34 10.80
C LEU A 28 2.65 -13.64 10.14
N TYR A 29 3.82 -14.29 10.11
CA TYR A 29 5.00 -13.78 9.41
C TYR A 29 4.77 -13.70 7.89
N TRP A 30 4.24 -14.78 7.30
CA TRP A 30 3.93 -14.82 5.87
C TRP A 30 2.78 -13.88 5.51
N ALA A 31 1.79 -13.74 6.38
CA ALA A 31 0.70 -12.77 6.20
C ALA A 31 1.21 -11.32 6.17
N VAL A 32 2.14 -10.95 7.06
CA VAL A 32 2.76 -9.62 7.06
C VAL A 32 3.64 -9.39 5.82
N ALA A 33 4.40 -10.39 5.39
CA ALA A 33 5.21 -10.30 4.18
C ALA A 33 4.35 -10.11 2.91
N ILE A 34 3.26 -10.88 2.79
CA ILE A 34 2.30 -10.76 1.68
C ILE A 34 1.59 -9.41 1.73
N ALA A 35 1.15 -8.96 2.92
CA ALA A 35 0.55 -7.64 3.07
C ALA A 35 1.51 -6.52 2.67
N GLY A 36 2.79 -6.62 3.03
CA GLY A 36 3.83 -5.67 2.60
C GLY A 36 4.02 -5.65 1.08
N LEU A 37 4.03 -6.82 0.43
CA LEU A 37 4.12 -6.93 -1.02
C LEU A 37 2.88 -6.34 -1.73
N LEU A 38 1.69 -6.57 -1.19
CA LEU A 38 0.44 -6.00 -1.71
C LEU A 38 0.40 -4.48 -1.55
N VAL A 39 0.86 -3.93 -0.43
CA VAL A 39 0.97 -2.48 -0.22
C VAL A 39 1.97 -1.86 -1.20
N LEU A 40 3.12 -2.50 -1.42
CA LEU A 40 4.09 -2.06 -2.41
C LEU A 40 3.50 -2.11 -3.84
N GLY A 41 2.75 -3.17 -4.17
CA GLY A 41 1.99 -3.29 -5.41
C GLY A 41 0.95 -2.17 -5.56
N ALA A 42 0.21 -1.86 -4.51
CA ALA A 42 -0.78 -0.78 -4.50
C ALA A 42 -0.13 0.60 -4.67
N ILE A 43 1.01 0.86 -4.01
CA ILE A 43 1.76 2.12 -4.14
C ILE A 43 2.33 2.26 -5.56
N THR A 44 2.89 1.20 -6.15
CA THR A 44 3.40 1.24 -7.53
C THR A 44 2.29 1.45 -8.54
N ILE A 45 1.11 0.84 -8.35
CA ILE A 45 -0.07 1.11 -9.18
C ILE A 45 -0.59 2.52 -8.94
N ALA A 46 -0.59 3.06 -7.72
CA ALA A 46 -1.05 4.42 -7.46
C ALA A 46 -0.11 5.49 -8.06
N LEU A 47 1.21 5.24 -8.05
CA LEU A 47 2.21 6.15 -8.59
C LEU A 47 2.28 6.10 -10.13
N ASN A 48 2.07 4.93 -10.74
CA ASN A 48 2.13 4.77 -12.21
C ASN A 48 0.75 4.79 -12.89
N GLY A 49 -0.30 4.49 -12.13
CA GLY A 49 -1.70 4.51 -12.53
C GLY A 49 -2.38 5.78 -12.04
N ALA A 50 -1.71 6.93 -12.20
CA ALA A 50 -2.42 8.19 -12.30
C ALA A 50 -3.55 7.97 -13.31
N THR A 51 -4.79 8.16 -12.86
CA THR A 51 -5.99 8.14 -13.71
C THR A 51 -5.64 8.88 -15.00
N ARG A 52 -5.57 8.16 -16.13
CA ARG A 52 -5.34 8.81 -17.42
C ARG A 52 -6.48 9.79 -17.60
N GLU A 53 -6.21 11.08 -17.38
CA GLU A 53 -7.16 12.13 -17.70
C GLU A 53 -7.48 11.98 -19.19
N ALA A 54 -8.77 12.04 -19.51
CA ALA A 54 -9.23 11.94 -20.88
C ALA A 54 -8.47 12.96 -21.73
N GLU A 55 -7.79 12.47 -22.75
CA GLU A 55 -6.95 13.31 -23.58
C GLU A 55 -7.86 14.20 -24.44
N ARG A 56 -7.92 15.49 -24.09
CA ARG A 56 -8.69 16.47 -24.86
C ARG A 56 -8.17 16.46 -26.30
N TRP A 57 -9.10 16.30 -27.24
CA TRP A 57 -8.82 16.12 -28.67
C TRP A 57 -8.03 14.86 -29.06
N GLY A 58 -7.95 13.86 -28.18
CA GLY A 58 -7.34 12.58 -28.53
C GLY A 58 -8.09 11.93 -29.70
N ALA A 59 -7.39 11.67 -30.81
CA ALA A 59 -7.96 11.08 -32.03
C ALA A 59 -8.56 9.69 -31.80
N GLU A 60 -8.02 8.92 -30.85
CA GLU A 60 -8.51 7.60 -30.47
C GLU A 60 -9.34 7.64 -29.18
N GLU A 61 -9.42 8.80 -28.53
CA GLU A 61 -10.11 8.98 -27.25
C GLU A 61 -11.63 9.06 -27.45
N SER A 62 -12.34 8.17 -26.77
CA SER A 62 -13.80 8.02 -26.85
C SER A 62 -14.53 8.77 -25.72
N ALA A 63 -13.81 9.25 -24.71
CA ALA A 63 -14.36 10.10 -23.67
C ALA A 63 -14.99 11.38 -24.28
N PRO A 64 -15.92 12.05 -23.57
CA PRO A 64 -16.57 13.27 -24.07
C PRO A 64 -15.60 14.35 -24.57
N ALA A 65 -14.42 14.47 -23.95
CA ALA A 65 -13.39 15.44 -24.32
C ALA A 65 -12.51 15.02 -25.52
N GLY A 66 -12.56 13.76 -25.95
CA GLY A 66 -11.78 13.24 -27.09
C GLY A 66 -12.40 13.62 -28.45
N SER A 67 -11.78 13.19 -29.55
CA SER A 67 -12.20 13.53 -30.92
C SER A 67 -12.39 12.32 -31.83
N ARG A 68 -12.49 11.10 -31.27
CA ARG A 68 -12.70 9.88 -32.06
C ARG A 68 -13.89 9.96 -33.02
N ALA A 69 -15.00 10.57 -32.63
CA ALA A 69 -16.16 10.69 -33.51
C ALA A 69 -15.84 11.47 -34.80
N VAL A 70 -15.09 12.57 -34.68
CA VAL A 70 -14.65 13.39 -35.82
C VAL A 70 -13.75 12.57 -36.75
N VAL A 71 -12.78 11.88 -36.16
CA VAL A 71 -11.80 11.08 -36.89
C VAL A 71 -12.46 9.93 -37.65
N GLU A 72 -13.37 9.17 -37.02
CA GLU A 72 -14.03 8.05 -37.69
C GLU A 72 -14.97 8.52 -38.82
N VAL A 73 -15.65 9.66 -38.65
CA VAL A 73 -16.51 10.23 -39.71
C VAL A 73 -15.67 10.74 -40.88
N LEU A 74 -14.52 11.36 -40.64
CA LEU A 74 -13.61 11.78 -41.70
C LEU A 74 -13.07 10.57 -42.48
N ARG A 75 -12.72 9.48 -41.78
CA ARG A 75 -12.31 8.22 -42.42
C ARG A 75 -13.41 7.61 -43.27
N ASP A 76 -14.65 7.58 -42.76
CA ASP A 76 -15.82 7.11 -43.50
C ASP A 76 -16.11 7.97 -44.74
N ALA A 77 -15.85 9.28 -44.66
CA ALA A 77 -15.90 10.22 -45.77
C ALA A 77 -14.72 10.10 -46.76
N GLY A 78 -13.78 9.17 -46.54
CA GLY A 78 -12.67 8.90 -47.44
C GLY A 78 -11.41 9.74 -47.21
N ILE A 79 -11.32 10.47 -46.10
CA ILE A 79 -10.12 11.20 -45.70
C ILE A 79 -9.12 10.24 -45.04
N GLU A 80 -7.86 10.25 -45.49
CA GLU A 80 -6.78 9.51 -44.86
C GLU A 80 -6.33 10.24 -43.58
N VAL A 81 -6.63 9.67 -42.42
CA VAL A 81 -6.26 10.27 -41.12
C VAL A 81 -5.04 9.59 -40.51
N VAL A 82 -3.93 10.32 -40.46
CA VAL A 82 -2.65 9.89 -39.89
C VAL A 82 -2.49 10.51 -38.50
N VAL A 83 -2.52 9.69 -37.44
CA VAL A 83 -2.38 10.15 -36.05
C VAL A 83 -0.92 10.05 -35.63
N VAL A 84 -0.33 11.15 -35.16
CA VAL A 84 1.08 11.23 -34.79
C VAL A 84 1.27 11.95 -33.45
N GLY A 85 2.25 11.49 -32.67
CA GLY A 85 2.58 12.03 -31.35
C GLY A 85 3.97 12.65 -31.25
N ARG A 86 4.70 12.74 -32.39
CA ARG A 86 6.01 13.36 -32.50
C ARG A 86 6.03 14.41 -33.60
N LEU A 87 6.76 15.50 -33.39
CA LEU A 87 6.90 16.60 -34.33
C LEU A 87 7.50 16.14 -35.65
N ASP A 88 8.61 15.40 -35.62
CA ASP A 88 9.29 14.96 -36.85
C ASP A 88 8.42 14.02 -37.70
N ASP A 89 7.61 13.17 -37.05
CA ASP A 89 6.63 12.30 -37.72
C ASP A 89 5.51 13.13 -38.37
N ALA A 90 5.03 14.18 -37.68
CA ALA A 90 4.03 15.10 -38.21
C ALA A 90 4.55 15.88 -39.42
N LEU A 91 5.79 16.37 -39.35
CA LEU A 91 6.42 17.07 -40.46
C LEU A 91 6.55 16.17 -41.68
N THR A 92 7.04 14.93 -41.48
CA THR A 92 7.20 13.96 -42.57
C THR A 92 5.86 13.57 -43.19
N ALA A 93 4.83 13.33 -42.37
CA ALA A 93 3.50 12.98 -42.87
C ALA A 93 2.84 14.15 -43.64
N ALA A 94 3.13 15.39 -43.26
CA ALA A 94 2.55 16.59 -43.85
C ALA A 94 3.22 17.07 -45.15
N GLU A 95 4.36 16.51 -45.56
CA GLU A 95 5.06 16.87 -46.81
C GLU A 95 4.26 16.53 -48.09
N THR A 96 3.23 15.70 -47.98
CA THR A 96 2.39 15.31 -49.13
C THR A 96 1.46 16.44 -49.54
N SER A 97 1.31 16.70 -50.84
CA SER A 97 0.33 17.67 -51.35
C SER A 97 -1.11 17.21 -51.09
N GLY A 98 -2.00 18.15 -50.81
CA GLY A 98 -3.36 17.87 -50.37
C GLY A 98 -3.41 17.41 -48.93
N THR A 99 -2.68 18.08 -48.03
CA THR A 99 -2.66 17.73 -46.60
C THR A 99 -3.15 18.87 -45.71
N THR A 100 -4.06 18.55 -44.80
CA THR A 100 -4.40 19.37 -43.64
C THR A 100 -3.60 18.86 -42.44
N LEU A 101 -2.88 19.75 -41.75
CA LEU A 101 -2.17 19.45 -40.51
C LEU A 101 -2.93 20.07 -39.34
N PHE A 102 -3.48 19.22 -38.47
CA PHE A 102 -4.10 19.62 -37.22
C PHE A 102 -3.10 19.55 -36.07
N VAL A 103 -3.03 20.60 -35.24
CA VAL A 103 -2.16 20.67 -34.06
C VAL A 103 -2.97 21.05 -32.82
N GLY A 104 -3.00 20.16 -31.83
CA GLY A 104 -3.63 20.37 -30.53
C GLY A 104 -2.65 20.26 -29.37
N ASP A 105 -1.92 21.33 -29.05
CA ASP A 105 -0.91 21.34 -27.98
C ASP A 105 -1.52 21.69 -26.61
N THR A 106 -2.27 20.74 -26.04
CA THR A 106 -2.96 20.92 -24.75
C THR A 106 -2.03 21.03 -23.54
N ARG A 107 -0.76 20.66 -23.69
CA ARG A 107 0.24 20.62 -22.60
C ARG A 107 1.38 21.62 -22.78
N ALA A 108 1.30 22.51 -23.78
CA ALA A 108 2.35 23.48 -24.12
C ALA A 108 3.74 22.83 -24.27
N ILE A 109 3.79 21.70 -24.99
CA ILE A 109 5.01 20.93 -25.27
C ILE A 109 5.87 21.63 -26.32
N LEU A 110 5.25 22.32 -27.27
CA LEU A 110 5.94 23.02 -28.34
C LEU A 110 6.44 24.39 -27.85
N ASP A 111 7.71 24.66 -28.05
CA ASP A 111 8.37 25.92 -27.68
C ASP A 111 8.55 26.84 -28.91
N ALA A 112 9.15 28.00 -28.67
CA ALA A 112 9.37 29.02 -29.70
C ALA A 112 10.27 28.56 -30.86
N GLU A 113 11.04 27.48 -30.70
CA GLU A 113 11.87 26.91 -31.76
C GLU A 113 11.11 25.85 -32.58
N ARG A 114 10.18 25.12 -31.94
CA ARG A 114 9.40 24.06 -32.59
C ARG A 114 8.18 24.59 -33.35
N TRP A 115 7.46 25.59 -32.83
CA TRP A 115 6.27 26.14 -33.48
C TRP A 115 6.51 26.59 -34.94
N PRO A 116 7.56 27.37 -35.25
CA PRO A 116 7.82 27.83 -36.62
C PRO A 116 8.03 26.70 -37.64
N ARG A 117 8.42 25.49 -37.18
CA ARG A 117 8.64 24.34 -38.06
C ARG A 117 7.35 23.82 -38.72
N LEU A 118 6.18 24.13 -38.14
CA LEU A 118 4.88 23.68 -38.65
C LEU A 118 4.36 24.55 -39.81
N LEU A 119 4.89 25.77 -39.98
CA LEU A 119 4.49 26.67 -41.06
C LEU A 119 5.03 26.20 -42.41
N GLY A 120 4.22 26.32 -43.46
CA GLY A 120 4.64 26.02 -44.82
C GLY A 120 4.62 24.53 -45.21
N VAL A 121 4.52 23.63 -44.22
CA VAL A 121 4.65 22.18 -44.40
C VAL A 121 3.43 21.58 -45.09
N ALA A 122 2.23 21.90 -44.59
CA ALA A 122 0.95 21.46 -45.13
C ALA A 122 0.30 22.54 -46.00
N ASP A 123 -0.67 22.16 -46.82
CA ASP A 123 -1.49 23.12 -47.58
C ASP A 123 -2.38 23.96 -46.66
N HIS A 124 -2.83 23.34 -45.55
CA HIS A 124 -3.65 23.97 -44.54
C HIS A 124 -3.20 23.54 -43.14
N LEU A 125 -2.82 24.52 -42.30
CA LEU A 125 -2.47 24.32 -40.90
C LEU A 125 -3.64 24.75 -40.00
N VAL A 126 -4.18 23.84 -39.21
CA VAL A 126 -5.24 24.10 -38.23
C VAL A 126 -4.67 23.96 -36.82
N ILE A 127 -4.70 25.03 -36.04
CA ILE A 127 -4.15 25.05 -34.68
C ILE A 127 -5.29 25.30 -33.70
N ALA A 128 -5.52 24.34 -32.79
CA ALA A 128 -6.57 24.44 -31.78
C ALA A 128 -6.07 25.16 -30.53
N GLU A 129 -6.78 26.22 -30.13
CA GLU A 129 -6.55 27.05 -28.94
C GLU A 129 -5.06 27.33 -28.66
N PRO A 130 -4.26 27.83 -29.64
CA PRO A 130 -2.86 28.15 -29.40
C PRO A 130 -2.72 29.22 -28.31
N SER A 131 -1.70 29.07 -27.48
CA SER A 131 -1.32 30.09 -26.51
C SER A 131 -0.74 31.33 -27.21
N GLN A 132 -0.78 32.51 -26.57
CA GLN A 132 -0.14 33.71 -27.13
C GLN A 132 1.33 33.51 -27.50
N PRO A 133 2.17 32.85 -26.67
CA PRO A 133 3.56 32.53 -27.06
C PRO A 133 3.68 31.67 -28.34
N ALA A 134 2.71 30.79 -28.61
CA ALA A 134 2.69 30.00 -29.84
C ALA A 134 2.39 30.89 -31.07
N LEU A 135 1.41 31.79 -30.94
CA LEU A 135 1.07 32.77 -31.98
C LEU A 135 2.26 33.69 -32.28
N ASP A 136 2.92 34.20 -31.24
CA ASP A 136 4.10 35.06 -31.35
C ASP A 136 5.27 34.33 -32.04
N ALA A 137 5.49 33.05 -31.69
CA ALA A 137 6.52 32.22 -32.31
C ALA A 137 6.25 31.97 -33.79
N LEU A 138 4.98 31.70 -34.16
CA LEU A 138 4.54 31.55 -35.55
C LEU A 138 4.54 32.87 -36.32
N ARG A 139 4.61 34.02 -35.62
CA ARG A 139 4.55 35.37 -36.20
C ARG A 139 3.28 35.60 -37.03
N ILE A 140 2.17 35.01 -36.60
CA ILE A 140 0.87 35.19 -37.23
C ILE A 140 0.09 36.31 -36.56
N ASP A 141 -0.65 37.09 -37.33
CA ASP A 141 -1.47 38.19 -36.82
C ASP A 141 -2.76 37.68 -36.18
N ALA A 142 -2.61 37.13 -34.98
CA ALA A 142 -3.70 36.76 -34.10
C ALA A 142 -3.33 37.05 -32.65
N LEU A 143 -4.28 37.60 -31.90
CA LEU A 143 -4.13 37.92 -30.49
C LEU A 143 -5.19 37.18 -29.66
N THR A 144 -4.74 36.59 -28.56
CA THR A 144 -5.63 36.01 -27.56
C THR A 144 -6.49 37.11 -26.95
N ALA A 145 -7.81 36.96 -27.04
CA ALA A 145 -8.77 37.88 -26.45
C ALA A 145 -9.27 37.32 -25.10
N ALA A 146 -10.50 36.80 -25.03
CA ALA A 146 -11.07 36.27 -23.80
C ALA A 146 -11.68 34.86 -23.99
N PRO A 147 -11.94 34.10 -22.90
CA PRO A 147 -12.61 32.81 -23.00
C PRO A 147 -13.98 32.92 -23.68
N LEU A 148 -14.27 32.03 -24.64
CA LEU A 148 -15.56 31.95 -25.33
C LEU A 148 -16.58 31.27 -24.43
N THR A 149 -17.20 32.02 -23.52
CA THR A 149 -18.26 31.49 -22.65
C THR A 149 -19.38 32.51 -22.45
N GLU A 150 -20.59 32.02 -22.22
CA GLU A 150 -21.68 32.83 -21.68
C GLU A 150 -21.83 32.49 -20.19
N GLY A 151 -21.11 33.24 -19.35
CA GLY A 151 -20.96 32.87 -17.93
C GLY A 151 -20.15 31.58 -17.77
N ARG A 152 -20.79 30.49 -17.35
CA ARG A 152 -20.17 29.16 -17.20
C ARG A 152 -20.53 28.18 -18.32
N ASP A 153 -21.39 28.59 -19.25
CA ASP A 153 -21.94 27.73 -20.28
C ASP A 153 -21.31 28.04 -21.65
N ALA A 154 -21.47 27.09 -22.58
CA ALA A 154 -21.12 27.29 -23.98
C ALA A 154 -21.95 28.41 -24.60
N ILE A 155 -21.31 29.25 -25.41
CA ILE A 155 -21.93 30.34 -26.15
C ILE A 155 -22.34 29.87 -27.55
N GLU A 156 -23.43 30.40 -28.08
CA GLU A 156 -23.86 30.18 -29.46
C GLU A 156 -23.43 31.35 -30.34
N LEU A 157 -22.79 31.07 -31.47
CA LEU A 157 -22.13 32.06 -32.33
C LEU A 157 -22.47 31.79 -33.79
N GLU A 158 -22.84 32.85 -34.52
CA GLU A 158 -23.11 32.83 -35.96
C GLU A 158 -21.81 32.94 -36.76
N ALA A 159 -21.72 32.27 -37.90
CA ALA A 159 -20.48 32.18 -38.70
C ALA A 159 -19.89 33.54 -39.06
N GLY A 160 -20.71 34.49 -39.52
CA GLY A 160 -20.31 35.89 -39.76
C GLY A 160 -19.22 36.11 -40.83
N CYS A 161 -18.83 35.09 -41.61
CA CYS A 161 -17.69 35.13 -42.51
C CYS A 161 -17.90 34.32 -43.81
N SER A 162 -16.91 34.32 -44.69
CA SER A 162 -16.90 33.63 -45.99
C SER A 162 -16.20 32.26 -45.99
N VAL A 163 -15.62 31.83 -44.87
CA VAL A 163 -15.00 30.50 -44.75
C VAL A 163 -16.04 29.40 -45.03
N PRO A 164 -15.83 28.53 -46.04
CA PRO A 164 -16.85 27.56 -46.46
C PRO A 164 -17.31 26.61 -45.35
N ALA A 165 -16.39 26.17 -44.47
CA ALA A 165 -16.73 25.33 -43.32
C ALA A 165 -17.62 26.06 -42.31
N ALA A 166 -17.36 27.35 -42.08
CA ALA A 166 -18.18 28.17 -41.19
C ALA A 166 -19.57 28.46 -41.79
N GLN A 167 -19.64 28.77 -43.09
CA GLN A 167 -20.93 28.96 -43.76
C GLN A 167 -21.82 27.72 -43.72
N ARG A 168 -21.25 26.52 -43.90
CA ARG A 168 -22.00 25.26 -43.75
C ARG A 168 -22.44 24.98 -42.33
N ALA A 169 -21.71 25.48 -41.34
CA ALA A 169 -22.09 25.36 -39.95
C ALA A 169 -23.26 26.27 -39.59
N GLU A 170 -23.39 27.42 -40.26
CA GLU A 170 -24.33 28.52 -39.96
C GLU A 170 -24.07 29.12 -38.57
N SER A 171 -24.26 28.33 -37.51
CA SER A 171 -23.92 28.66 -36.13
C SER A 171 -23.17 27.52 -35.45
N ILE A 172 -22.44 27.83 -34.38
CA ILE A 172 -21.81 26.84 -33.50
C ILE A 172 -22.22 27.10 -32.06
N ARG A 173 -22.13 26.06 -31.23
CA ARG A 173 -22.22 26.19 -29.78
C ARG A 173 -20.92 25.69 -29.19
N ALA A 174 -20.14 26.59 -28.60
CA ALA A 174 -18.78 26.28 -28.20
C ALA A 174 -18.35 26.95 -26.89
N THR A 175 -17.42 26.29 -26.21
CA THR A 175 -16.43 26.88 -25.32
C THR A 175 -15.05 26.92 -25.98
N GLY A 176 -14.15 27.75 -25.44
CA GLY A 176 -12.76 27.84 -25.90
C GLY A 176 -12.14 29.20 -25.61
N ILE A 177 -11.32 29.68 -26.53
CA ILE A 177 -10.60 30.96 -26.44
C ILE A 177 -10.93 31.80 -27.67
N GLY A 178 -11.31 33.06 -27.48
CA GLY A 178 -11.57 33.97 -28.58
C GLY A 178 -10.29 34.65 -29.03
N TYR A 179 -10.19 34.94 -30.33
CA TYR A 179 -9.04 35.60 -30.93
C TYR A 179 -9.44 36.83 -31.73
N SER A 180 -8.59 37.84 -31.77
CA SER A 180 -8.71 38.97 -32.68
C SER A 180 -7.59 38.96 -33.71
N THR A 181 -7.84 39.56 -34.86
CA THR A 181 -6.90 39.65 -35.99
C THR A 181 -7.17 40.95 -36.76
N LEU A 182 -6.16 41.49 -37.42
CA LEU A 182 -6.24 42.64 -38.32
C LEU A 182 -6.03 42.23 -39.78
N ASP A 183 -5.27 41.15 -40.01
CA ASP A 183 -4.85 40.66 -41.33
C ASP A 183 -5.54 39.34 -41.73
N GLY A 184 -6.48 38.84 -40.93
CA GLY A 184 -7.22 37.59 -41.14
C GLY A 184 -8.73 37.75 -41.22
N GLU A 185 -9.40 36.69 -41.68
CA GLU A 185 -10.85 36.56 -41.66
C GLU A 185 -11.31 35.94 -40.33
N ALA A 186 -12.07 36.71 -39.55
CA ALA A 186 -12.67 36.29 -38.30
C ALA A 186 -14.07 35.70 -38.51
N CYS A 187 -14.33 34.52 -37.94
CA CYS A 187 -15.61 33.81 -37.96
C CYS A 187 -16.08 33.54 -36.54
N PHE A 188 -17.39 33.41 -36.34
CA PHE A 188 -17.98 33.16 -35.01
C PHE A 188 -17.56 34.24 -34.01
N ASP A 189 -17.78 35.50 -34.39
CA ASP A 189 -17.35 36.67 -33.62
C ASP A 189 -18.28 36.90 -32.41
N ALA A 190 -17.70 36.86 -31.22
CA ALA A 190 -18.36 37.12 -29.94
C ALA A 190 -18.14 38.57 -29.44
N GLY A 191 -17.80 39.49 -30.35
CA GLY A 191 -17.56 40.90 -30.04
C GLY A 191 -16.27 41.10 -29.26
N GLU A 192 -16.33 41.73 -28.09
CA GLU A 192 -15.14 41.99 -27.26
C GLU A 192 -14.42 40.70 -26.81
N THR A 193 -15.12 39.56 -26.82
CA THR A 193 -14.54 38.26 -26.47
C THR A 193 -13.64 37.71 -27.59
N GLY A 194 -13.79 38.20 -28.82
CA GLY A 194 -13.09 37.75 -30.02
C GLY A 194 -13.79 36.63 -30.77
N ALA A 195 -13.15 36.18 -31.84
CA ALA A 195 -13.67 35.19 -32.79
C ALA A 195 -13.33 33.75 -32.41
N GLY A 196 -14.27 32.84 -32.66
CA GLY A 196 -14.09 31.39 -32.46
C GLY A 196 -13.25 30.70 -33.53
N LEU A 197 -13.04 31.34 -34.69
CA LEU A 197 -12.13 30.89 -35.73
C LEU A 197 -11.52 32.11 -36.41
N VAL A 198 -10.22 32.08 -36.64
CA VAL A 198 -9.50 33.05 -37.46
C VAL A 198 -8.82 32.31 -38.61
N ARG A 199 -9.06 32.73 -39.86
CA ARG A 199 -8.38 32.21 -41.05
C ARG A 199 -7.43 33.25 -41.62
N LEU A 200 -6.19 32.86 -41.83
CA LEU A 200 -5.06 33.68 -42.27
C LEU A 200 -4.40 33.01 -43.49
N ASP A 201 -3.76 33.82 -44.32
CA ASP A 201 -2.81 33.34 -45.33
C ASP A 201 -1.39 33.73 -44.89
N VAL A 202 -0.51 32.75 -44.78
CA VAL A 202 0.88 32.92 -44.38
C VAL A 202 1.76 32.30 -45.45
N ASP A 203 2.51 33.13 -46.17
CA ASP A 203 3.39 32.71 -47.27
C ASP A 203 2.67 31.85 -48.35
N GLY A 204 1.39 32.15 -48.64
CA GLY A 204 0.58 31.42 -49.63
C GLY A 204 0.03 30.08 -49.12
N ARG A 205 0.11 29.82 -47.81
CA ARG A 205 -0.50 28.66 -47.14
C ARG A 205 -1.59 29.11 -46.19
N GLN A 206 -2.65 28.31 -46.11
CA GLN A 206 -3.77 28.62 -45.24
C GLN A 206 -3.43 28.24 -43.80
N VAL A 207 -3.68 29.15 -42.86
CA VAL A 207 -3.54 28.91 -41.42
C VAL A 207 -4.89 29.23 -40.76
N SER A 208 -5.41 28.31 -39.97
CA SER A 208 -6.65 28.49 -39.21
C SER A 208 -6.38 28.34 -37.72
N VAL A 209 -6.60 29.42 -36.98
CA VAL A 209 -6.56 29.43 -35.51
C VAL A 209 -7.98 29.13 -35.03
N LEU A 210 -8.19 27.90 -34.55
CA LEU A 210 -9.48 27.43 -34.05
C LEU A 210 -9.55 27.69 -32.55
N GLY A 211 -10.23 28.76 -32.17
CA GLY A 211 -10.44 29.11 -30.77
C GLY A 211 -11.62 28.43 -30.11
N ALA A 212 -12.67 28.13 -30.87
CA ALA A 212 -13.81 27.34 -30.46
C ALA A 212 -13.47 25.84 -30.38
N GLY A 213 -12.41 25.45 -29.68
CA GLY A 213 -11.86 24.09 -29.76
C GLY A 213 -12.77 23.00 -29.18
N SER A 214 -13.78 23.35 -28.38
CA SER A 214 -14.80 22.38 -27.95
C SER A 214 -15.61 21.76 -29.10
N VAL A 215 -15.70 22.41 -30.27
CA VAL A 215 -16.41 21.86 -31.44
C VAL A 215 -15.81 20.53 -31.93
N LEU A 216 -14.57 20.24 -31.58
CA LEU A 216 -13.87 19.00 -31.92
C LEU A 216 -14.20 17.84 -30.98
N GLN A 217 -14.87 18.10 -29.86
CA GLN A 217 -15.08 17.13 -28.79
C GLN A 217 -16.29 16.24 -29.05
N ASN A 218 -16.18 14.94 -28.75
CA ASN A 218 -17.24 13.95 -28.89
C ASN A 218 -18.55 14.39 -28.19
N GLY A 219 -18.44 15.06 -27.04
CA GLY A 219 -19.60 15.52 -26.26
C GLY A 219 -20.35 16.71 -26.87
N GLU A 220 -19.68 17.51 -27.70
CA GLU A 220 -20.20 18.77 -28.25
C GLU A 220 -20.42 18.72 -29.78
N ILE A 221 -19.90 17.70 -30.47
CA ILE A 221 -19.87 17.62 -31.94
C ILE A 221 -21.26 17.70 -32.59
N THR A 222 -22.32 17.23 -31.90
CA THR A 222 -23.70 17.24 -32.43
C THR A 222 -24.50 18.49 -32.06
N ARG A 223 -23.87 19.51 -31.45
CA ARG A 223 -24.54 20.77 -31.07
C ARG A 223 -24.42 21.77 -32.20
N ALA A 224 -25.53 22.44 -32.55
CA ALA A 224 -25.59 23.42 -33.64
C ALA A 224 -24.88 22.87 -34.92
N GLY A 225 -24.09 23.70 -35.60
CA GLY A 225 -23.25 23.33 -36.74
C GLY A 225 -21.84 22.83 -36.40
N ASN A 226 -21.57 22.40 -35.15
CA ASN A 226 -20.21 21.99 -34.72
C ASN A 226 -19.60 20.92 -35.63
N ALA A 227 -20.36 19.89 -36.00
CA ALA A 227 -19.91 18.85 -36.93
C ALA A 227 -19.59 19.41 -38.33
N ALA A 228 -20.41 20.31 -38.87
CA ALA A 228 -20.17 20.92 -40.17
C ALA A 228 -18.89 21.77 -40.17
N LEU A 229 -18.61 22.48 -39.08
CA LEU A 229 -17.35 23.21 -38.90
C LEU A 229 -16.16 22.24 -38.78
N ALA A 230 -16.20 21.30 -37.84
CA ALA A 230 -15.08 20.40 -37.55
C ALA A 230 -14.71 19.54 -38.76
N LEU A 231 -15.70 18.88 -39.38
CA LEU A 231 -15.48 18.04 -40.56
C LEU A 231 -15.10 18.88 -41.78
N GLY A 232 -15.71 20.05 -41.93
CA GLY A 232 -15.43 20.94 -43.06
C GLY A 232 -14.04 21.58 -43.01
N LEU A 233 -13.53 21.85 -41.81
CA LEU A 233 -12.21 22.45 -41.59
C LEU A 233 -11.09 21.40 -41.68
N LEU A 234 -11.31 20.22 -41.10
CA LEU A 234 -10.30 19.15 -41.03
C LEU A 234 -10.28 18.23 -42.25
N GLY A 235 -11.38 18.19 -43.01
CA GLY A 235 -11.53 17.42 -44.24
C GLY A 235 -11.43 18.28 -45.51
N GLU A 236 -10.81 19.47 -45.45
CA GLU A 236 -10.63 20.35 -46.62
C GLU A 236 -9.73 19.71 -47.69
N HIS A 237 -8.89 18.75 -47.28
CA HIS A 237 -7.92 18.04 -48.11
C HIS A 237 -8.01 16.52 -47.89
N PRO A 238 -7.57 15.68 -48.86
CA PRO A 238 -7.72 14.23 -48.81
C PRO A 238 -6.94 13.54 -47.68
N THR A 239 -5.88 14.18 -47.16
CA THR A 239 -5.08 13.67 -46.04
C THR A 239 -5.15 14.63 -44.86
N LEU A 240 -5.40 14.09 -43.67
CA LEU A 240 -5.37 14.79 -42.40
C LEU A 240 -4.29 14.20 -41.50
N VAL A 241 -3.30 15.01 -41.15
CA VAL A 241 -2.32 14.68 -40.12
C VAL A 241 -2.82 15.23 -38.79
N TRP A 242 -3.20 14.34 -37.87
CA TRP A 242 -3.62 14.69 -36.52
C TRP A 242 -2.42 14.65 -35.58
N TYR A 243 -1.81 15.81 -35.33
CA TYR A 243 -0.65 15.93 -34.46
C TYR A 243 -1.04 16.42 -33.07
N GLN A 244 -0.75 15.60 -32.07
CA GLN A 244 -0.86 15.97 -30.67
C GLN A 244 0.50 15.78 -29.98
N PRO A 245 1.19 16.87 -29.61
CA PRO A 245 2.50 16.79 -29.00
C PRO A 245 2.51 15.93 -27.73
N THR A 246 3.49 15.04 -27.62
CA THR A 246 3.68 14.20 -26.43
C THR A 246 4.99 14.55 -25.72
N PRO A 247 5.22 14.12 -24.46
CA PRO A 247 6.51 14.30 -23.81
C PRO A 247 7.70 13.71 -24.60
N ALA A 248 7.45 12.89 -25.62
CA ALA A 248 8.46 12.36 -26.51
C ALA A 248 9.07 13.43 -27.46
N ASP A 249 8.43 14.58 -27.61
CA ASP A 249 8.92 15.77 -28.34
C ASP A 249 9.79 16.68 -27.49
N LEU A 250 9.72 16.53 -26.16
CA LEU A 250 10.65 17.19 -25.28
C LEU A 250 12.00 16.47 -25.40
N THR A 251 13.07 17.24 -25.55
CA THR A 251 14.40 16.79 -25.16
C THR A 251 14.48 16.78 -23.63
N ALA A 252 13.61 16.01 -22.99
CA ALA A 252 13.61 15.82 -21.55
C ALA A 252 14.59 14.70 -21.22
N PRO A 253 15.45 14.87 -20.20
CA PRO A 253 16.23 13.77 -19.69
C PRO A 253 15.26 12.67 -19.27
N THR A 254 15.55 11.41 -19.61
CA THR A 254 14.70 10.28 -19.21
C THR A 254 14.49 10.28 -17.69
N ALA A 255 13.42 9.68 -17.18
CA ALA A 255 13.23 9.55 -15.72
C ALA A 255 14.46 8.91 -15.03
N ALA A 256 15.23 8.10 -15.76
CA ALA A 256 16.52 7.54 -15.34
C ALA A 256 17.63 8.61 -15.23
N GLU A 257 17.68 9.58 -16.14
CA GLU A 257 18.60 10.73 -16.09
C GLU A 257 18.20 11.77 -15.04
N LEU A 258 16.92 11.88 -14.70
CA LEU A 258 16.42 12.76 -13.64
C LEU A 258 16.55 12.13 -12.24
N THR A 259 16.67 10.81 -12.13
CA THR A 259 17.00 10.16 -10.86
C THR A 259 18.48 10.35 -10.53
N PRO A 260 18.81 10.99 -9.40
CA PRO A 260 20.20 11.06 -8.94
C PRO A 260 20.82 9.66 -8.84
N ASP A 261 22.10 9.55 -9.19
CA ASP A 261 22.83 8.26 -9.22
C ASP A 261 22.78 7.48 -7.90
N TRP A 262 22.49 8.14 -6.77
CA TRP A 262 22.36 7.51 -5.46
C TRP A 262 21.03 6.76 -5.25
N VAL A 263 19.99 7.03 -6.04
CA VAL A 263 18.66 6.43 -5.85
C VAL A 263 18.68 4.93 -6.15
N ASN A 264 19.31 4.52 -7.24
CA ASN A 264 19.44 3.13 -7.64
C ASN A 264 20.21 2.27 -6.59
N PRO A 265 21.40 2.66 -6.10
CA PRO A 265 22.08 1.91 -5.05
C PRO A 265 21.31 1.91 -3.72
N VAL A 266 20.59 2.99 -3.37
CA VAL A 266 19.70 2.98 -2.18
C VAL A 266 18.54 2.00 -2.34
N ALA A 267 17.94 1.91 -3.53
CA ALA A 267 16.89 0.93 -3.81
C ALA A 267 17.41 -0.51 -3.68
N TRP A 268 18.58 -0.81 -4.25
CA TRP A 268 19.23 -2.11 -4.09
C TRP A 268 19.59 -2.41 -2.64
N LEU A 269 20.08 -1.42 -1.90
CA LEU A 269 20.39 -1.55 -0.47
C LEU A 269 19.12 -1.82 0.35
N ALA A 270 17.99 -1.19 0.02
CA ALA A 270 16.70 -1.46 0.65
C ALA A 270 16.21 -2.89 0.37
N VAL A 271 16.35 -3.37 -0.87
CA VAL A 271 16.03 -4.77 -1.24
C VAL A 271 16.92 -5.75 -0.47
N LEU A 272 18.24 -5.52 -0.47
CA LEU A 272 19.19 -6.36 0.25
C LEU A 272 18.95 -6.35 1.76
N ALA A 273 18.67 -5.18 2.35
CA ALA A 273 18.32 -5.05 3.76
C ALA A 273 17.01 -5.78 4.09
N GLY A 274 16.01 -5.68 3.19
CA GLY A 274 14.75 -6.42 3.30
C GLY A 274 14.97 -7.94 3.25
N LEU A 275 15.79 -8.43 2.32
CA LEU A 275 16.17 -9.85 2.22
C LEU A 275 16.96 -10.32 3.43
N ALA A 276 17.91 -9.52 3.91
CA ALA A 276 18.69 -9.81 5.11
C ALA A 276 17.80 -9.86 6.35
N ALA A 277 16.87 -8.92 6.49
CA ALA A 277 15.88 -8.90 7.57
C ALA A 277 14.93 -10.10 7.48
N ALA A 278 14.47 -10.45 6.28
CA ALA A 278 13.63 -11.63 6.05
C ALA A 278 14.38 -12.93 6.41
N PHE A 279 15.65 -13.05 6.03
CA PHE A 279 16.49 -14.19 6.37
C PHE A 279 16.79 -14.25 7.87
N TRP A 280 17.17 -13.13 8.49
CA TRP A 280 17.44 -13.05 9.94
C TRP A 280 16.21 -13.43 10.76
N ARG A 281 15.04 -12.90 10.40
CA ARG A 281 13.79 -13.13 11.12
C ARG A 281 13.13 -14.47 10.76
N GLY A 282 13.48 -15.01 9.58
CA GLY A 282 13.09 -16.34 9.10
C GLY A 282 13.96 -17.48 9.64
N ARG A 283 15.20 -17.21 10.10
CA ARG A 283 16.04 -18.18 10.82
C ARG A 283 15.48 -18.43 12.21
N ARG A 284 14.52 -19.36 12.29
CA ARG A 284 14.10 -19.95 13.57
C ARG A 284 15.17 -20.95 14.02
N PHE A 285 15.73 -20.76 15.21
CA PHE A 285 16.34 -21.88 15.95
C PHE A 285 15.25 -22.96 16.11
N GLY A 286 15.57 -24.19 15.71
CA GLY A 286 14.61 -25.31 15.66
C GLY A 286 13.94 -25.58 17.01
N PRO A 287 12.92 -26.47 17.06
CA PRO A 287 12.31 -26.86 18.32
C PRO A 287 13.40 -27.27 19.31
N VAL A 288 13.36 -26.72 20.53
CA VAL A 288 14.23 -27.15 21.63
C VAL A 288 13.95 -28.64 21.81
N VAL A 289 14.92 -29.45 21.40
CA VAL A 289 14.88 -30.90 21.53
C VAL A 289 14.89 -31.15 23.03
N ILE A 290 13.79 -31.68 23.57
CA ILE A 290 13.77 -32.21 24.92
C ILE A 290 14.51 -33.53 24.82
N GLU A 291 15.81 -33.48 25.10
CA GLU A 291 16.63 -34.68 25.16
C GLU A 291 16.16 -35.51 26.37
N ASN A 292 15.60 -36.69 26.10
CA ASN A 292 15.26 -37.64 27.15
C ASN A 292 16.57 -38.16 27.74
N LEU A 293 16.97 -37.66 28.91
CA LEU A 293 18.07 -38.27 29.65
C LEU A 293 17.70 -39.72 29.99
N PRO A 294 18.47 -40.72 29.54
CA PRO A 294 18.13 -42.13 29.67
C PRO A 294 18.34 -42.68 31.10
N VAL A 295 18.52 -41.82 32.10
CA VAL A 295 18.76 -42.24 33.48
C VAL A 295 17.58 -41.79 34.32
N VAL A 296 16.78 -42.76 34.78
CA VAL A 296 15.80 -42.56 35.84
C VAL A 296 16.58 -42.27 37.12
N VAL A 297 16.87 -40.99 37.37
CA VAL A 297 17.49 -40.58 38.62
C VAL A 297 16.42 -40.71 39.71
N LYS A 298 16.75 -41.39 40.82
CA LYS A 298 15.84 -41.46 41.97
C LYS A 298 15.51 -40.04 42.41
N THR A 299 14.24 -39.76 42.66
CA THR A 299 13.74 -38.42 43.03
C THR A 299 14.49 -37.84 44.22
N THR A 300 14.96 -38.70 45.14
CA THR A 300 15.79 -38.34 46.30
C THR A 300 17.13 -37.71 45.91
N GLU A 301 17.83 -38.23 44.90
CA GLU A 301 19.13 -37.72 44.45
C GLU A 301 19.01 -36.34 43.80
N THR A 302 17.93 -36.11 43.05
CA THR A 302 17.68 -34.80 42.42
C THR A 302 17.28 -33.75 43.46
N MET A 303 16.49 -34.15 44.47
CA MET A 303 16.16 -33.26 45.59
C MET A 303 17.40 -32.91 46.40
N GLU A 304 18.25 -33.88 46.74
CA GLU A 304 19.48 -33.63 47.48
C GLU A 304 20.47 -32.77 46.69
N GLY A 305 20.65 -33.05 45.40
CA GLY A 305 21.49 -32.22 44.52
C GLY A 305 21.01 -30.77 44.47
N ARG A 306 19.70 -30.54 44.34
CA ARG A 306 19.11 -29.20 44.32
C ARG A 306 19.20 -28.50 45.68
N ALA A 307 19.01 -29.23 46.78
CA ALA A 307 19.19 -28.71 48.12
C ALA A 307 20.64 -28.27 48.39
N ARG A 308 21.63 -29.09 47.98
CA ARG A 308 23.06 -28.74 48.08
C ARG A 308 23.42 -27.51 47.25
N LEU A 309 22.81 -27.35 46.07
CA LEU A 309 23.00 -26.15 45.25
C LEU A 309 22.44 -24.90 45.94
N TYR A 310 21.22 -24.96 46.48
CA TYR A 310 20.64 -23.83 47.23
C TYR A 310 21.43 -23.47 48.49
N ALA A 311 21.96 -24.48 49.20
CA ALA A 311 22.83 -24.27 50.35
C ALA A 311 24.16 -23.61 49.93
N ARG A 312 24.79 -24.08 48.84
CA ARG A 312 26.07 -23.54 48.33
C ARG A 312 25.95 -22.09 47.85
N GLU A 313 24.84 -21.72 47.21
CA GLU A 313 24.59 -20.35 46.76
C GLU A 313 24.07 -19.42 47.85
N GLY A 314 23.78 -19.93 49.06
CA GLY A 314 23.19 -19.15 50.15
C GLY A 314 21.80 -18.58 49.78
N SER A 315 21.09 -19.20 48.83
CA SER A 315 19.84 -18.68 48.25
C SER A 315 18.62 -19.02 49.10
N ARG A 316 18.58 -18.53 50.35
CA ARG A 316 17.61 -18.91 51.39
C ARG A 316 16.16 -18.57 51.01
N LEU A 317 15.92 -17.36 50.51
CA LEU A 317 14.59 -16.94 50.05
C LEU A 317 14.09 -17.84 48.91
N ARG A 318 14.96 -18.18 47.94
CA ARG A 318 14.60 -19.08 46.83
C ARG A 318 14.26 -20.49 47.30
N ALA A 319 14.96 -20.99 48.33
CA ALA A 319 14.65 -22.28 48.93
C ALA A 319 13.29 -22.23 49.63
N LEU A 320 13.00 -21.17 50.39
CA LEU A 320 11.71 -20.98 51.05
C LEU A 320 10.56 -20.84 50.04
N ASP A 321 10.75 -20.10 48.95
CA ASP A 321 9.73 -19.95 47.90
C ASP A 321 9.42 -21.28 47.22
N ALA A 322 10.44 -22.12 46.98
CA ALA A 322 10.22 -23.45 46.44
C ALA A 322 9.38 -24.33 47.40
N LEU A 323 9.64 -24.25 48.70
CA LEU A 323 8.83 -24.93 49.72
C LEU A 323 7.39 -24.40 49.75
N ARG A 324 7.21 -23.07 49.77
CA ARG A 324 5.90 -22.40 49.74
C ARG A 324 5.07 -22.79 48.54
N VAL A 325 5.64 -22.76 47.34
CA VAL A 325 4.95 -23.19 46.10
C VAL A 325 4.51 -24.64 46.20
N GLY A 326 5.35 -25.52 46.74
CA GLY A 326 5.00 -26.92 46.99
C GLY A 326 3.84 -27.07 47.98
N THR A 327 3.92 -26.39 49.12
CA THR A 327 2.90 -26.40 50.18
C THR A 327 1.56 -25.83 49.68
N LEU A 328 1.56 -24.68 49.01
CA LEU A 328 0.35 -24.08 48.43
C LEU A 328 -0.32 -25.01 47.43
N ARG A 329 0.46 -25.70 46.60
CA ARG A 329 -0.08 -26.67 45.63
C ARG A 329 -0.74 -27.86 46.32
N ARG A 330 -0.08 -28.46 47.33
CA ARG A 330 -0.66 -29.60 48.07
C ARG A 330 -1.89 -29.20 48.87
N ILE A 331 -1.91 -28.00 49.46
CA ILE A 331 -3.11 -27.46 50.13
C ILE A 331 -4.23 -27.23 49.12
N ALA A 332 -3.96 -26.60 47.97
CA ALA A 332 -4.96 -26.35 46.94
C ALA A 332 -5.56 -27.66 46.38
N ASP A 333 -4.69 -28.64 46.11
CA ASP A 333 -5.09 -29.98 45.64
C ASP A 333 -5.92 -30.71 46.71
N GLY A 334 -5.47 -30.70 47.98
CA GLY A 334 -6.17 -31.34 49.10
C GLY A 334 -7.53 -30.72 49.44
N LEU A 335 -7.66 -29.40 49.26
CA LEU A 335 -8.92 -28.66 49.47
C LEU A 335 -9.79 -28.57 48.20
N ALA A 336 -9.38 -29.18 47.10
CA ALA A 336 -10.05 -29.13 45.79
C ALA A 336 -10.35 -27.69 45.29
N LEU A 337 -9.48 -26.74 45.63
CA LEU A 337 -9.56 -25.36 45.16
C LEU A 337 -9.13 -25.36 43.69
N GLY A 338 -10.07 -25.15 42.76
CA GLY A 338 -9.86 -25.31 41.31
C GLY A 338 -8.63 -24.56 40.77
N ARG A 339 -8.18 -24.92 39.55
CA ARG A 339 -6.88 -24.47 38.94
C ARG A 339 -6.69 -22.95 38.79
N GLY A 340 -7.71 -22.14 39.08
CA GLY A 340 -7.66 -20.67 39.08
C GLY A 340 -7.56 -20.03 40.46
N ALA A 341 -7.51 -20.83 41.54
CA ALA A 341 -7.43 -20.33 42.91
C ALA A 341 -6.09 -19.60 43.14
N GLY A 342 -6.18 -18.35 43.56
CA GLY A 342 -5.03 -17.53 43.95
C GLY A 342 -4.59 -17.83 45.38
N VAL A 343 -3.47 -17.21 45.80
CA VAL A 343 -2.96 -17.39 47.17
C VAL A 343 -3.94 -16.84 48.21
N ASP A 344 -4.66 -15.76 47.88
CA ASP A 344 -5.69 -15.19 48.76
C ASP A 344 -6.89 -16.14 48.99
N ASP A 345 -7.28 -16.89 47.97
CA ASP A 345 -8.35 -17.90 48.07
C ASP A 345 -7.90 -19.06 48.98
N ILE A 346 -6.64 -19.49 48.84
CA ILE A 346 -6.04 -20.54 49.67
C ILE A 346 -5.95 -20.08 51.14
N VAL A 347 -5.48 -18.86 51.39
CA VAL A 347 -5.39 -18.30 52.75
C VAL A 347 -6.78 -18.22 53.39
N SER A 348 -7.79 -17.78 52.65
CA SER A 348 -9.17 -17.69 53.12
C SER A 348 -9.75 -19.06 53.46
N ALA A 349 -9.53 -20.06 52.61
CA ALA A 349 -9.96 -21.44 52.86
C ALA A 349 -9.27 -22.06 54.07
N VAL A 350 -7.95 -21.88 54.20
CA VAL A 350 -7.16 -22.40 55.34
C VAL A 350 -7.57 -21.72 56.65
N ALA A 351 -7.82 -20.41 56.65
CA ALA A 351 -8.30 -19.70 57.83
C ALA A 351 -9.67 -20.25 58.30
N GLY A 352 -10.60 -20.49 57.36
CA GLY A 352 -11.90 -21.08 57.68
C GLY A 352 -11.82 -22.48 58.30
N ILE A 353 -10.85 -23.30 57.89
CA ILE A 353 -10.68 -24.68 58.38
C ILE A 353 -9.91 -24.75 59.71
N THR A 354 -8.87 -23.92 59.86
CA THR A 354 -7.93 -24.01 61.00
C THR A 354 -8.24 -23.03 62.13
N GLY A 355 -9.11 -22.02 61.89
CA GLY A 355 -9.40 -20.96 62.84
C GLY A 355 -8.23 -20.00 63.11
N ARG A 356 -7.16 -20.08 62.30
CA ARG A 356 -6.00 -19.18 62.39
C ARG A 356 -6.29 -17.84 61.73
N ASP A 357 -5.61 -16.80 62.21
CA ASP A 357 -5.67 -15.46 61.64
C ASP A 357 -5.17 -15.45 60.17
N PRO A 358 -5.99 -14.98 59.20
CA PRO A 358 -5.59 -14.87 57.80
C PRO A 358 -4.32 -14.05 57.58
N ALA A 359 -4.08 -13.00 58.38
CA ALA A 359 -2.88 -12.17 58.24
C ALA A 359 -1.62 -12.96 58.59
N ALA A 360 -1.63 -13.69 59.70
CA ALA A 360 -0.53 -14.56 60.11
C ALA A 360 -0.24 -15.67 59.08
N LEU A 361 -1.29 -16.22 58.43
CA LEU A 361 -1.14 -17.22 57.37
C LEU A 361 -0.49 -16.64 56.11
N ARG A 362 -0.91 -15.43 55.69
CA ARG A 362 -0.29 -14.73 54.55
C ARG A 362 1.18 -14.44 54.82
N THR A 363 1.49 -13.96 56.02
CA THR A 363 2.87 -13.68 56.43
C THR A 363 3.76 -14.93 56.34
N LEU A 364 3.26 -16.09 56.77
CA LEU A 364 4.01 -17.35 56.64
C LEU A 364 4.16 -17.81 55.17
N LEU A 365 3.08 -17.76 54.39
CA LEU A 365 3.01 -18.31 53.04
C LEU A 365 3.63 -17.41 51.96
N ILE A 366 3.81 -16.11 52.24
CA ILE A 366 4.30 -15.13 51.26
C ILE A 366 5.38 -14.22 51.85
N ASP A 367 5.11 -13.55 52.98
CA ASP A 367 5.82 -12.31 53.30
C ASP A 367 7.13 -12.49 54.09
N LEU A 368 7.31 -13.58 54.85
CA LEU A 368 8.52 -13.79 55.65
C LEU A 368 9.75 -14.09 54.77
N GLU A 369 10.88 -13.49 55.13
CA GLU A 369 12.19 -13.75 54.53
C GLU A 369 13.18 -14.22 55.61
N PRO A 370 13.87 -15.36 55.42
CA PRO A 370 14.80 -15.90 56.43
C PRO A 370 16.15 -15.17 56.38
N ALA A 371 16.62 -14.67 57.53
CA ALA A 371 17.91 -14.00 57.65
C ALA A 371 19.09 -14.99 57.72
N ASN A 372 18.84 -16.22 58.19
CA ASN A 372 19.86 -17.27 58.34
C ASN A 372 19.29 -18.68 58.09
N ASP A 373 20.17 -19.68 58.01
CA ASP A 373 19.77 -21.06 57.68
C ASP A 373 18.90 -21.69 58.77
N ARG A 374 19.06 -21.26 60.04
CA ARG A 374 18.23 -21.72 61.15
C ARG A 374 16.79 -21.24 61.01
N GLU A 375 16.59 -19.97 60.65
CA GLU A 375 15.27 -19.42 60.38
C GLU A 375 14.60 -20.07 59.16
N LEU A 376 15.37 -20.41 58.12
CA LEU A 376 14.84 -21.16 56.96
C LEU A 376 14.29 -22.54 57.39
N VAL A 377 15.01 -23.27 58.24
CA VAL A 377 14.56 -24.57 58.76
C VAL A 377 13.32 -24.39 59.64
N GLU A 378 13.30 -23.39 60.52
CA GLU A 378 12.12 -23.09 61.35
C GLU A 378 10.88 -22.76 60.50
N LEU A 379 11.03 -21.97 59.44
CA LEU A 379 9.93 -21.66 58.52
C LEU A 379 9.47 -22.89 57.73
N SER A 380 10.40 -23.77 57.31
CA SER A 380 10.08 -25.06 56.69
C SER A 380 9.23 -25.93 57.63
N ASP A 381 9.62 -26.03 58.90
CA ASP A 381 8.90 -26.82 59.90
C ASP A 381 7.50 -26.24 60.13
N ARG A 382 7.37 -24.91 60.24
CA ARG A 382 6.07 -24.23 60.35
C ARG A 382 5.15 -24.47 59.14
N LEU A 383 5.70 -24.59 57.93
CA LEU A 383 4.93 -24.95 56.73
C LEU A 383 4.43 -26.40 56.79
N LEU A 384 5.26 -27.33 57.25
CA LEU A 384 4.89 -28.74 57.43
C LEU A 384 3.84 -28.92 58.54
N GLU A 385 3.99 -28.19 59.66
CA GLU A 385 3.01 -28.20 60.75
C GLU A 385 1.65 -27.68 60.29
N LEU A 386 1.63 -26.62 59.48
CA LEU A 386 0.41 -26.08 58.90
C LEU A 386 -0.27 -27.12 58.00
N GLU A 387 0.49 -27.74 57.09
CA GLU A 387 0.01 -28.79 56.20
C GLU A 387 -0.57 -29.98 56.97
N ALA A 388 0.15 -30.48 57.98
CA ALA A 388 -0.30 -31.57 58.84
C ALA A 388 -1.55 -31.21 59.66
N HIS A 389 -1.68 -29.95 60.10
CA HIS A 389 -2.87 -29.48 60.81
C HIS A 389 -4.10 -29.44 59.91
N ILE A 390 -3.94 -29.00 58.65
CA ILE A 390 -5.01 -29.01 57.64
C ILE A 390 -5.42 -30.46 57.33
N ALA A 391 -4.47 -31.34 57.07
CA ALA A 391 -4.72 -32.75 56.78
C ALA A 391 -5.59 -33.42 57.85
N ARG A 392 -5.24 -33.24 59.13
CA ARG A 392 -6.02 -33.77 60.27
C ARG A 392 -7.43 -33.19 60.39
N ARG A 393 -7.63 -31.93 60.02
CA ARG A 393 -8.94 -31.26 60.11
C ARG A 393 -9.90 -31.66 59.00
N VAL A 394 -9.36 -31.98 57.81
CA VAL A 394 -10.14 -32.33 56.62
C VAL A 394 -10.32 -33.84 56.46
N GLY A 395 -9.69 -34.66 57.33
CA GLY A 395 -9.77 -36.12 57.25
C GLY A 395 -9.00 -36.69 56.05
N LEU A 396 -8.00 -35.95 55.56
CA LEU A 396 -7.13 -36.34 54.46
C LEU A 396 -5.92 -37.08 55.04
N ASP A 397 -6.06 -38.37 55.35
CA ASP A 397 -4.95 -39.17 55.90
C ASP A 397 -3.79 -39.38 54.91
N ASP A 398 -3.97 -39.01 53.63
CA ASP A 398 -2.94 -39.09 52.57
C ASP A 398 -1.98 -37.88 52.50
N LEU A 399 -2.16 -36.83 53.32
CA LEU A 399 -1.30 -35.62 53.33
C LEU A 399 -0.22 -35.62 54.42
N ALA A 400 -0.14 -36.64 55.28
CA ALA A 400 0.89 -36.69 56.32
C ALA A 400 2.27 -37.00 55.70
N PRO A 401 3.31 -36.19 55.96
CA PRO A 401 4.66 -36.54 55.53
C PRO A 401 5.09 -37.85 56.20
N THR A 402 5.60 -38.80 55.41
CA THR A 402 6.32 -39.97 55.94
C THR A 402 7.42 -39.49 56.90
N ALA A 403 7.44 -40.06 58.10
CA ALA A 403 8.35 -39.68 59.19
C ALA A 403 9.81 -39.49 58.70
N PRO A 404 10.54 -38.48 59.22
CA PRO A 404 11.93 -38.28 58.86
C PRO A 404 12.76 -39.52 59.24
N PRO A 405 13.75 -39.93 58.43
CA PRO A 405 14.65 -41.02 58.79
C PRO A 405 15.41 -40.68 60.09
N PRO A 406 15.75 -41.69 60.93
CA PRO A 406 16.46 -41.44 62.17
C PRO A 406 17.79 -40.74 61.92
N ALA A 407 18.15 -39.82 62.81
CA ALA A 407 19.40 -39.06 62.74
C ALA A 407 20.62 -40.00 62.63
N PRO A 408 21.60 -39.72 61.76
CA PRO A 408 22.82 -40.51 61.67
C PRO A 408 23.61 -40.38 62.97
N THR A 409 23.59 -41.42 63.81
CA THR A 409 24.58 -41.60 64.87
C THR A 409 25.89 -42.06 64.22
N GLY A 410 26.73 -41.10 63.82
CA GLY A 410 28.00 -41.35 63.14
C GLY A 410 29.13 -40.50 63.71
N ARG A 411 29.81 -41.10 64.69
CA ARG A 411 31.08 -40.76 65.33
C ARG A 411 32.08 -40.03 64.41
N MET A 412 32.63 -38.91 64.90
CA MET A 412 33.96 -38.42 64.53
C MET A 412 34.98 -39.50 64.88
N ASP A 413 35.84 -39.87 63.93
CA ASP A 413 37.21 -40.35 64.19
C ASP A 413 38.06 -40.14 62.92
N ALA A 414 39.17 -39.41 63.13
CA ALA A 414 40.33 -39.10 62.26
C ALA A 414 40.15 -38.15 61.06
#